data_AF-A0A8J7BWW6-F1
#
_entry.id   AF-A0A8J7BWW6-F1
#
_cell.length_a   1.000
_cell.length_b   1.000
_cell.length_c   1.000
_cell.angle_alpha   90.00
_cell.angle_beta   90.00
_cell.angle_gamma   90.00
#
_symmetry.space_group_name_H-M   'P 1'
#
loop_
_entity.id
_entity.type
_entity.pdbx_description
1 polymer ?
#
loop_
_entity_poly.entity_id
_entity_poly.type
_entity_poly.pdbx_seq_one_letter_code
_entity_poly.pdbx_strand_id
1 'polypeptide(L)'
;MTTAKARINTARNGNGTAKAANTKATVSTPPTAKATVEDQAIALLKELRNAVFKEFGVKLQVRNQRIATKVGHASREKIGLDIAAQVKKKNGKKLDWNRWNNKVFVRLFGAPDSLKHPTEVVALALAMLYDTIDLTPEQAIADLVEFNRQSLEKRNSFNNKEEDEDDADLEDLEDLDEEEEEEDEDSEEEFDDEDEDEDEDEEDEEGDSLE
;
A
#
# COMPACT_ATOMS: atom_id res chain seq x y z
N MET A 1 -42.73 67.65 -72.88
CA MET A 1 -43.90 67.75 -71.98
C MET A 1 -43.98 66.48 -71.16
N THR A 2 -44.36 66.64 -69.88
CA THR A 2 -44.93 65.64 -68.94
C THR A 2 -44.09 64.40 -68.60
N THR A 3 -43.39 64.32 -67.46
CA THR A 3 -43.82 64.16 -66.04
C THR A 3 -44.56 62.87 -65.69
N ALA A 4 -44.15 62.32 -64.54
CA ALA A 4 -44.89 61.51 -63.54
C ALA A 4 -44.50 60.01 -63.52
N LYS A 5 -43.94 59.41 -62.46
CA LYS A 5 -44.09 59.46 -60.97
C LYS A 5 -45.04 58.38 -60.44
N ALA A 6 -44.51 57.65 -59.44
CA ALA A 6 -45.16 56.74 -58.47
C ALA A 6 -45.65 55.38 -59.02
N ARG A 7 -45.48 54.25 -58.33
CA ARG A 7 -46.03 53.99 -56.98
C ARG A 7 -45.07 53.27 -56.04
N ILE A 8 -44.83 53.93 -54.92
CA ILE A 8 -44.46 53.34 -53.63
C ILE A 8 -45.74 52.74 -53.05
N ASN A 9 -45.73 51.48 -52.65
CA ASN A 9 -46.69 50.96 -51.68
C ASN A 9 -45.94 50.70 -50.38
N THR A 10 -46.18 51.59 -49.42
CA THR A 10 -45.73 51.48 -48.03
C THR A 10 -46.70 50.62 -47.24
N ALA A 11 -46.10 49.73 -46.45
CA ALA A 11 -46.57 49.12 -45.20
C ALA A 11 -47.80 48.19 -45.21
N ARG A 12 -47.54 46.93 -44.83
CA ARG A 12 -48.33 46.31 -43.76
C ARG A 12 -47.40 45.61 -42.78
N ASN A 13 -47.42 46.14 -41.57
CA ASN A 13 -46.77 45.63 -40.38
C ASN A 13 -47.29 44.22 -40.10
N GLY A 14 -46.40 43.23 -40.10
CA GLY A 14 -46.69 41.83 -39.82
C GLY A 14 -45.62 41.30 -38.89
N ASN A 15 -45.96 41.29 -37.61
CA ASN A 15 -45.13 40.80 -36.50
C ASN A 15 -44.80 39.32 -36.73
N GLY A 16 -43.60 39.04 -37.22
CA GLY A 16 -43.11 37.69 -37.48
C GLY A 16 -41.63 37.61 -37.11
N THR A 17 -41.35 36.94 -35.98
CA THR A 17 -40.02 36.65 -35.46
C THR A 17 -39.23 35.79 -36.45
N ALA A 18 -38.47 36.44 -37.34
CA ALA A 18 -37.47 35.78 -38.18
C ALA A 18 -36.10 35.87 -37.49
N LYS A 19 -35.67 34.72 -36.98
CA LYS A 19 -34.40 34.43 -36.32
C LYS A 19 -33.24 34.86 -37.23
N ALA A 20 -32.62 36.00 -36.94
CA ALA A 20 -31.42 36.46 -37.63
C ALA A 20 -30.31 35.41 -37.45
N ALA A 21 -29.79 34.91 -38.57
CA ALA A 21 -28.68 33.99 -38.62
C ALA A 21 -27.43 34.67 -38.04
N ASN A 22 -27.10 34.31 -36.80
CA ASN A 22 -25.83 34.66 -36.19
C ASN A 22 -24.77 33.74 -36.81
N THR A 23 -24.14 34.17 -37.90
CA THR A 23 -22.91 33.55 -38.43
C THR A 23 -21.79 33.81 -37.43
N LYS A 24 -21.77 32.99 -36.39
CA LYS A 24 -20.67 32.89 -35.43
C LYS A 24 -19.45 32.46 -36.23
N ALA A 25 -18.58 33.41 -36.55
CA ALA A 25 -17.25 33.12 -37.05
C ALA A 25 -16.62 32.10 -36.08
N THR A 26 -16.44 30.87 -36.55
CA THR A 26 -15.64 29.87 -35.85
C THR A 26 -14.23 30.42 -35.81
N VAL A 27 -13.86 31.02 -34.68
CA VAL A 27 -12.48 31.27 -34.32
C VAL A 27 -11.78 29.92 -34.48
N SER A 28 -10.94 29.82 -35.50
CA SER A 28 -10.08 28.67 -35.72
C SER A 28 -9.15 28.61 -34.53
N THR A 29 -9.51 27.79 -33.54
CA THR A 29 -8.59 27.43 -32.46
C THR A 29 -7.31 26.90 -33.13
N PRO A 30 -6.12 27.43 -32.80
CA PRO A 30 -4.88 26.87 -33.31
C PRO A 30 -4.84 25.36 -32.98
N PRO A 31 -4.22 24.53 -33.83
CA PRO A 31 -4.16 23.09 -33.61
C PRO A 31 -3.61 22.85 -32.21
N THR A 32 -4.44 22.24 -31.36
CA THR A 32 -4.07 21.81 -30.01
C THR A 32 -2.75 21.04 -30.15
N ALA A 33 -1.71 21.51 -29.47
CA ALA A 33 -0.43 20.81 -29.45
C ALA A 33 -0.71 19.32 -29.15
N LYS A 34 -0.18 18.43 -29.98
CA LYS A 34 -0.33 16.98 -29.76
C LYS A 34 0.14 16.71 -28.32
N ALA A 35 -0.73 16.10 -27.51
CA ALA A 35 -0.44 15.78 -26.12
C ALA A 35 0.90 15.05 -26.02
N THR A 36 1.69 15.36 -24.99
CA THR A 36 2.98 14.70 -24.76
C THR A 36 2.79 13.21 -24.50
N VAL A 37 3.87 12.42 -24.55
CA VAL A 37 3.80 10.99 -24.23
C VAL A 37 3.34 10.80 -22.79
N GLU A 38 3.79 11.66 -21.89
CA GLU A 38 3.43 11.71 -20.48
C GLU A 38 1.93 11.96 -20.30
N ASP A 39 1.37 12.96 -21.01
CA ASP A 39 -0.07 13.26 -20.96
C ASP A 39 -0.92 12.07 -21.45
N GLN A 40 -0.47 11.41 -22.52
CA GLN A 40 -1.13 10.23 -23.06
C GLN A 40 -1.08 9.06 -22.06
N ALA A 41 0.05 8.84 -21.39
CA ALA A 41 0.19 7.82 -20.36
C ALA A 41 -0.69 8.10 -19.12
N ILE A 42 -0.81 9.37 -18.70
CA ILE A 42 -1.69 9.79 -17.59
C ILE A 42 -3.16 9.52 -17.95
N ALA A 43 -3.57 9.85 -19.18
CA ALA A 43 -4.92 9.57 -19.67
C ALA A 43 -5.21 8.07 -19.68
N LEU A 44 -4.31 7.26 -20.24
CA LEU A 44 -4.43 5.80 -20.27
C LEU A 44 -4.52 5.20 -18.85
N LEU A 45 -3.71 5.68 -17.91
CA LEU A 45 -3.76 5.22 -16.51
C LEU A 45 -5.13 5.50 -15.86
N LYS A 46 -5.75 6.64 -16.18
CA LYS A 46 -7.09 6.98 -15.69
C LYS A 46 -8.15 6.05 -16.29
N GLU A 47 -8.06 5.78 -17.59
CA GLU A 47 -8.95 4.84 -18.28
C GLU A 47 -8.84 3.43 -17.69
N LEU A 48 -7.62 2.92 -17.49
CA LEU A 48 -7.36 1.64 -16.85
C LEU A 48 -8.00 1.54 -15.46
N ARG A 49 -7.79 2.54 -14.59
CA ARG A 49 -8.37 2.56 -13.24
C ARG A 49 -9.89 2.54 -13.27
N ASN A 50 -10.49 3.30 -14.19
CA ASN A 50 -11.94 3.35 -14.33
C ASN A 50 -12.50 2.03 -14.86
N ALA A 51 -11.84 1.41 -15.84
CA ALA A 51 -12.23 0.11 -16.37
C ALA A 51 -12.19 -0.96 -15.28
N VAL A 52 -11.09 -1.06 -14.53
CA VAL A 52 -10.96 -2.03 -13.42
C VAL A 52 -12.03 -1.81 -12.34
N PHE A 53 -12.32 -0.55 -11.98
CA PHE A 53 -13.37 -0.27 -11.00
C PHE A 53 -14.77 -0.64 -11.52
N LYS A 54 -15.06 -0.42 -12.80
CA LYS A 54 -16.36 -0.78 -13.39
C LYS A 54 -16.57 -2.28 -13.49
N GLU A 55 -15.56 -3.01 -13.93
CA GLU A 55 -15.67 -4.46 -14.17
C GLU A 55 -15.57 -5.27 -12.86
N PHE A 56 -14.70 -4.85 -11.93
CA PHE A 56 -14.39 -5.64 -10.74
C PHE A 56 -14.76 -4.96 -9.41
N GLY A 57 -15.21 -3.71 -9.41
CA GLY A 57 -15.46 -2.96 -8.17
C GLY A 57 -14.19 -2.57 -7.39
N VAL A 58 -13.00 -2.83 -7.94
CA VAL A 58 -11.72 -2.64 -7.26
C VAL A 58 -11.12 -1.28 -7.55
N LYS A 59 -10.74 -0.53 -6.51
CA LYS A 59 -9.96 0.71 -6.64
C LYS A 59 -8.47 0.37 -6.62
N LEU A 60 -7.81 0.49 -7.76
CA LEU A 60 -6.35 0.32 -7.84
C LEU A 60 -5.65 1.43 -7.05
N GLN A 61 -4.81 1.02 -6.10
CA GLN A 61 -3.95 1.92 -5.32
C GLN A 61 -3.02 2.73 -6.23
N VAL A 62 -2.66 3.93 -5.78
CA VAL A 62 -1.67 4.78 -6.44
C VAL A 62 -0.26 4.21 -6.28
N ARG A 63 0.65 4.54 -7.21
CA ARG A 63 2.01 3.99 -7.24
C ARG A 63 2.75 4.15 -5.91
N ASN A 64 2.76 5.36 -5.34
CA ASN A 64 3.47 5.63 -4.09
C ASN A 64 2.89 4.84 -2.91
N GLN A 65 1.57 4.68 -2.86
CA GLN A 65 0.92 3.87 -1.82
C GLN A 65 1.30 2.40 -1.96
N ARG A 66 1.32 1.85 -3.19
CA ARG A 66 1.78 0.47 -3.44
C ARG A 66 3.24 0.27 -3.03
N ILE A 67 4.11 1.24 -3.32
CA ILE A 67 5.52 1.19 -2.92
C ILE A 67 5.63 1.21 -1.39
N ALA A 68 4.94 2.14 -0.73
CA ALA A 68 4.92 2.25 0.73
C ALA A 68 4.48 0.92 1.39
N THR A 69 3.40 0.31 0.89
CA THR A 69 2.92 -0.99 1.38
C THR A 69 3.98 -2.09 1.23
N LYS A 70 4.64 -2.17 0.07
CA LYS A 70 5.70 -3.16 -0.16
C LYS A 70 6.90 -2.95 0.76
N VAL A 71 7.35 -1.70 0.92
CA VAL A 71 8.44 -1.34 1.83
C VAL A 71 8.07 -1.65 3.27
N GLY A 72 6.84 -1.35 3.70
CA GLY A 72 6.36 -1.69 5.04
C GLY A 72 6.37 -3.18 5.32
N HIS A 73 5.87 -4.01 4.39
CA HIS A 73 5.92 -5.46 4.52
C HIS A 73 7.34 -6.01 4.49
N ALA A 74 8.18 -5.54 3.55
CA ALA A 74 9.59 -5.91 3.48
C ALA A 74 10.31 -5.63 4.80
N SER A 75 10.09 -4.44 5.36
CA SER A 75 10.75 -4.00 6.59
C SER A 75 10.33 -4.84 7.78
N ARG A 76 9.02 -5.12 7.92
CA ARG A 76 8.49 -5.98 8.98
C ARG A 76 9.11 -7.37 8.92
N GLU A 77 9.22 -7.93 7.73
CA GLU A 77 9.71 -9.29 7.55
C GLU A 77 11.22 -9.39 7.68
N LYS A 78 12.00 -8.53 7.02
CA LYS A 78 13.46 -8.55 7.06
C LYS A 78 13.98 -8.41 8.49
N ILE A 79 13.46 -7.43 9.24
CA ILE A 79 13.84 -7.23 10.64
C ILE A 79 13.34 -8.39 11.51
N GLY A 80 12.11 -8.87 11.28
CA GLY A 80 11.55 -9.99 12.03
C GLY A 80 12.37 -11.27 11.88
N LEU A 81 12.83 -11.58 10.66
CA LEU A 81 13.66 -12.76 10.38
C LEU A 81 15.03 -12.67 11.07
N ASP A 82 15.66 -11.50 11.04
CA ASP A 82 16.93 -11.27 11.73
C ASP A 82 16.78 -11.40 13.26
N ILE A 83 15.75 -10.77 13.85
CA ILE A 83 15.43 -10.94 15.26
C ILE A 83 15.16 -12.41 15.59
N ALA A 84 14.42 -13.14 14.75
CA ALA A 84 14.12 -14.55 14.97
C ALA A 84 15.39 -15.42 14.99
N ALA A 85 16.33 -15.16 14.07
CA ALA A 85 17.63 -15.84 14.05
C ALA A 85 18.42 -15.55 15.33
N GLN A 86 18.44 -14.30 15.79
CA GLN A 86 19.14 -13.90 17.01
C GLN A 86 18.50 -14.46 18.28
N VAL A 87 17.17 -14.49 18.38
CA VAL A 87 16.45 -15.10 19.51
C VAL A 87 16.76 -16.60 19.57
N LYS A 88 16.61 -17.32 18.45
CA LYS A 88 16.94 -18.75 18.36
C LYS A 88 18.38 -19.01 18.80
N LYS A 89 19.33 -18.20 18.34
CA LYS A 89 20.75 -18.32 18.73
C LYS A 89 21.00 -18.04 20.22
N LYS A 90 20.27 -17.08 20.81
CA LYS A 90 20.51 -16.65 22.20
C LYS A 90 19.93 -17.61 23.24
N ASN A 91 18.74 -18.15 22.99
CA ASN A 91 18.01 -18.92 24.00
C ASN A 91 17.25 -20.14 23.47
N GLY A 92 17.45 -20.52 22.20
CA GLY A 92 16.77 -21.65 21.57
C GLY A 92 15.28 -21.43 21.26
N LYS A 93 14.69 -20.29 21.67
CA LYS A 93 13.26 -20.05 21.52
C LYS A 93 12.92 -19.50 20.13
N LYS A 94 11.68 -19.72 19.72
CA LYS A 94 11.09 -19.08 18.53
C LYS A 94 10.71 -17.63 18.85
N LEU A 95 10.77 -16.76 17.83
CA LEU A 95 10.27 -15.39 17.95
C LEU A 95 8.75 -15.39 18.12
N ASP A 96 8.25 -14.60 19.07
CA ASP A 96 6.83 -14.23 19.14
C ASP A 96 6.49 -13.27 17.99
N TRP A 97 6.07 -13.84 16.86
CA TRP A 97 5.68 -13.11 15.66
C TRP A 97 4.46 -12.21 15.87
N ASN A 98 3.55 -12.57 16.78
CA ASN A 98 2.38 -11.74 17.06
C ASN A 98 2.80 -10.46 17.78
N ARG A 99 3.65 -10.57 18.82
CA ARG A 99 4.22 -9.42 19.51
C ARG A 99 5.07 -8.56 18.57
N TRP A 100 5.88 -9.19 17.71
CA TRP A 100 6.66 -8.44 16.71
C TRP A 100 5.73 -7.68 15.74
N ASN A 101 4.82 -8.38 15.06
CA ASN A 101 4.00 -7.81 13.99
C ASN A 101 3.00 -6.76 14.47
N ASN A 102 2.35 -7.00 15.62
CA ASN A 102 1.20 -6.21 16.06
C ASN A 102 1.52 -5.23 17.20
N LYS A 103 2.60 -5.43 17.95
CA LYS A 103 3.02 -4.51 19.02
C LYS A 103 4.27 -3.73 18.64
N VAL A 104 5.39 -4.42 18.44
CA VAL A 104 6.70 -3.76 18.29
C VAL A 104 6.81 -3.01 16.95
N PHE A 105 6.51 -3.69 15.84
CA PHE A 105 6.58 -3.09 14.51
C PHE A 105 5.61 -1.91 14.37
N VAL A 106 4.35 -2.09 14.77
CA VAL A 106 3.32 -1.03 14.69
C VAL A 106 3.69 0.19 15.54
N ARG A 107 4.28 -0.03 16.73
CA ARG A 107 4.77 1.07 17.56
C ARG A 107 5.82 1.90 16.84
N LEU A 108 6.81 1.24 16.22
CA LEU A 108 7.95 1.90 15.58
C LEU A 108 7.61 2.50 14.21
N PHE A 109 6.92 1.76 13.35
CA PHE A 109 6.75 2.08 11.94
C PHE A 109 5.30 2.37 11.53
N GLY A 110 4.31 2.02 12.35
CA GLY A 110 2.90 1.99 11.95
C GLY A 110 2.50 0.68 11.29
N ALA A 111 1.30 0.64 10.70
CA ALA A 111 0.86 -0.53 9.96
C ALA A 111 1.65 -0.64 8.64
N PRO A 112 1.93 -1.84 8.11
CA PRO A 112 2.69 -2.00 6.86
C PRO A 112 2.09 -1.24 5.67
N ASP A 113 0.78 -1.10 5.63
CA ASP A 113 0.01 -0.39 4.60
C ASP A 113 -0.23 1.10 4.92
N SER A 114 0.12 1.54 6.13
CA SER A 114 -0.03 2.90 6.63
C SER A 114 1.13 3.27 7.57
N LEU A 115 2.30 3.48 6.96
CA LEU A 115 3.54 3.81 7.67
C LEU A 115 3.44 5.20 8.32
N LYS A 116 3.97 5.33 9.55
CA LYS A 116 4.12 6.60 10.29
C LYS A 116 5.18 7.51 9.68
N HIS A 117 6.14 6.93 8.96
CA HIS A 117 7.28 7.64 8.39
C HIS A 117 7.22 7.60 6.86
N PRO A 118 7.81 8.61 6.18
CA PRO A 118 7.98 8.57 4.74
C PRO A 118 8.72 7.31 4.29
N THR A 119 8.35 6.80 3.11
CA THR A 119 8.88 5.54 2.59
C THR A 119 10.40 5.58 2.44
N GLU A 120 10.94 6.71 2.01
CA GLU A 120 12.36 7.00 1.84
C GLU A 120 13.10 6.92 3.18
N VAL A 121 12.49 7.43 4.26
CA VAL A 121 13.09 7.40 5.61
C VAL A 121 13.17 5.98 6.13
N VAL A 122 12.10 5.19 5.96
CA VAL A 122 12.10 3.76 6.35
C VAL A 122 13.15 2.98 5.54
N ALA A 123 13.21 3.21 4.23
CA ALA A 123 14.16 2.53 3.36
C ALA A 123 15.61 2.85 3.75
N LEU A 124 15.94 4.12 3.98
CA LEU A 124 17.27 4.53 4.44
C LEU A 124 17.61 3.97 5.82
N ALA A 125 16.66 3.94 6.76
CA ALA A 125 16.89 3.34 8.08
C ALA A 125 17.28 1.86 7.95
N LEU A 126 16.65 1.12 7.03
CA LEU A 126 17.02 -0.26 6.74
C LEU A 126 18.36 -0.37 6.00
N ALA A 127 18.68 0.54 5.09
CA ALA A 127 19.99 0.58 4.43
C ALA A 127 21.14 0.84 5.41
N MET A 128 20.91 1.67 6.43
CA MET A 128 21.88 1.90 7.50
C MET A 128 22.06 0.68 8.42
N LEU A 129 21.03 -0.17 8.51
CA LEU A 129 21.07 -1.38 9.33
C LEU A 129 21.64 -2.59 8.56
N TYR A 130 21.38 -2.68 7.26
CA TYR A 130 21.72 -3.83 6.43
C TYR A 130 22.60 -3.43 5.24
N ASP A 131 23.80 -3.99 5.19
CA ASP A 131 24.77 -3.83 4.10
C ASP A 131 24.26 -4.33 2.73
N THR A 132 23.29 -5.24 2.73
CA THR A 132 22.61 -5.75 1.52
C THR A 132 21.68 -4.75 0.83
N ILE A 133 21.46 -3.57 1.40
CA ILE A 133 20.56 -2.54 0.87
C ILE A 133 21.38 -1.27 0.59
N ASP A 134 21.23 -0.69 -0.58
CA ASP A 134 21.96 0.52 -0.96
C ASP A 134 21.57 1.74 -0.11
N LEU A 135 22.52 2.64 0.17
CA LEU A 135 22.31 3.85 0.99
C LEU A 135 21.64 5.01 0.23
N THR A 136 21.31 4.84 -1.06
CA THR A 136 20.57 5.82 -1.86
C THR A 136 19.07 5.57 -1.68
N PRO A 137 18.22 6.58 -1.39
CA PRO A 137 16.80 6.38 -1.10
C PRO A 137 16.05 5.58 -2.17
N GLU A 138 16.26 5.91 -3.44
CA GLU A 138 15.57 5.28 -4.57
C GLU A 138 15.96 3.81 -4.73
N GLN A 139 17.26 3.50 -4.55
CA GLN A 139 17.76 2.14 -4.66
C GLN A 139 17.38 1.31 -3.42
N ALA A 140 17.44 1.89 -2.22
CA ALA A 140 16.96 1.25 -1.00
C ALA A 140 15.49 0.81 -1.11
N ILE A 141 14.65 1.67 -1.68
CA ILE A 141 13.24 1.34 -1.95
C ILE A 141 13.15 0.19 -2.95
N ALA A 142 13.93 0.21 -4.03
CA ALA A 142 13.93 -0.85 -5.03
C ALA A 142 14.35 -2.21 -4.43
N ASP A 143 15.41 -2.22 -3.63
CA ASP A 143 15.94 -3.42 -2.96
C ASP A 143 14.88 -4.01 -2.01
N LEU A 144 14.17 -3.17 -1.25
CA LEU A 144 13.10 -3.61 -0.36
C LEU A 144 11.86 -4.10 -1.12
N VAL A 145 11.50 -3.45 -2.23
CA VAL A 145 10.42 -3.91 -3.12
C VAL A 145 10.74 -5.28 -3.70
N GLU A 146 11.99 -5.51 -4.09
CA GLU A 146 12.46 -6.78 -4.61
C GLU A 146 12.49 -7.87 -3.52
N PHE A 147 12.98 -7.54 -2.33
CA PHE A 147 12.90 -8.44 -1.18
C PHE A 147 11.45 -8.86 -0.87
N ASN A 148 10.49 -7.92 -0.91
CA ASN A 148 9.07 -8.24 -0.71
C ASN A 148 8.53 -9.20 -1.79
N ARG A 149 8.93 -9.01 -3.05
CA ARG A 149 8.56 -9.91 -4.15
C ARG A 149 9.06 -11.33 -3.87
N GLN A 150 10.34 -11.47 -3.54
CA GLN A 150 10.96 -12.77 -3.24
C GLN A 150 10.33 -13.44 -2.01
N SER A 151 9.99 -12.68 -0.97
CA SER A 151 9.29 -13.19 0.20
C SER A 151 7.91 -13.76 -0.15
N LEU A 152 7.13 -13.04 -0.95
CA LEU A 152 5.80 -13.48 -1.38
C LEU A 152 5.89 -14.73 -2.23
N GLU A 153 6.86 -14.80 -3.15
CA GLU A 153 7.09 -15.98 -3.99
C GLU A 153 7.43 -17.22 -3.15
N LYS A 154 8.31 -17.07 -2.16
CA LYS A 154 8.63 -18.17 -1.24
C LYS A 154 7.38 -18.64 -0.50
N ARG A 155 6.60 -17.74 0.10
CA ARG A 155 5.38 -18.10 0.84
C ARG A 155 4.33 -18.76 -0.05
N ASN A 156 4.10 -18.24 -1.25
CA ASN A 156 3.15 -18.82 -2.19
C ASN A 156 3.63 -20.19 -2.72
N SER A 157 4.94 -20.40 -2.86
CA SER A 157 5.48 -21.70 -3.30
C SER A 157 5.27 -22.82 -2.29
N PHE A 158 5.19 -22.51 -0.98
CA PHE A 158 4.83 -23.51 0.04
C PHE A 158 3.34 -23.79 0.03
N ASN A 159 2.49 -22.76 -0.08
CA ASN A 159 1.04 -22.92 -0.16
C ASN A 159 0.58 -23.74 -1.38
N ASN A 160 1.26 -23.60 -2.52
CA ASN A 160 0.90 -24.39 -3.71
C ASN A 160 1.39 -25.85 -3.61
N LYS A 161 2.44 -26.15 -2.83
CA LYS A 161 2.87 -27.54 -2.61
C LYS A 161 1.85 -28.31 -1.75
N GLU A 162 1.28 -27.67 -0.73
CA GLU A 162 0.23 -28.28 0.10
C GLU A 162 -1.08 -28.58 -0.66
N GLU A 163 -1.32 -27.95 -1.83
CA GLU A 163 -2.49 -28.25 -2.69
C GLU A 163 -2.22 -29.35 -3.74
N ASP A 164 -0.96 -29.69 -4.01
CA ASP A 164 -0.55 -30.71 -5.00
C ASP A 164 -0.10 -32.05 -4.35
N GLU A 165 -0.10 -32.16 -3.01
CA GLU A 165 0.35 -33.33 -2.23
C GLU A 165 -0.73 -34.43 -2.06
N ASP A 166 -1.49 -34.75 -3.13
CA ASP A 166 -2.30 -35.98 -3.21
C ASP A 166 -1.65 -37.08 -4.08
N ASP A 167 -0.42 -36.88 -4.59
CA ASP A 167 0.32 -37.95 -5.27
C ASP A 167 1.86 -37.75 -5.20
N ALA A 168 2.51 -38.73 -4.58
CA ALA A 168 3.93 -39.10 -4.68
C ALA A 168 5.01 -38.34 -3.86
N ASP A 169 5.55 -39.10 -2.91
CA ASP A 169 6.96 -39.19 -2.48
C ASP A 169 7.50 -38.14 -1.48
N LEU A 170 7.16 -38.38 -0.21
CA LEU A 170 7.91 -37.98 1.00
C LEU A 170 9.28 -38.68 1.09
N GLU A 171 10.15 -38.50 0.09
CA GLU A 171 11.56 -38.91 0.14
C GLU A 171 12.49 -37.72 -0.14
N ASP A 172 12.51 -36.76 0.80
CA ASP A 172 13.66 -35.85 1.00
C ASP A 172 13.69 -35.34 2.45
N LEU A 173 13.79 -36.30 3.39
CA LEU A 173 14.09 -36.06 4.80
C LEU A 173 15.44 -36.69 5.20
N GLU A 174 16.38 -36.83 4.26
CA GLU A 174 17.76 -37.22 4.55
C GLU A 174 18.62 -35.97 4.79
N ASP A 175 18.55 -35.37 5.99
CA ASP A 175 19.75 -34.90 6.74
C ASP A 175 19.45 -34.38 8.17
N LEU A 176 18.69 -35.14 8.97
CA LEU A 176 18.76 -35.00 10.42
C LEU A 176 19.18 -36.35 11.01
N ASP A 177 20.50 -36.54 11.09
CA ASP A 177 21.13 -37.43 12.07
C ASP A 177 20.58 -37.08 13.47
N GLU A 178 19.53 -37.79 13.88
CA GLU A 178 19.12 -37.96 15.26
C GLU A 178 19.15 -39.46 15.57
N GLU A 179 20.36 -39.97 15.80
CA GLU A 179 20.56 -41.22 16.55
C GLU A 179 20.38 -40.93 18.06
N GLU A 180 19.36 -41.58 18.62
CA GLU A 180 19.24 -42.21 19.96
C GLU A 180 19.47 -41.34 21.21
N GLU A 181 18.42 -41.03 21.97
CA GLU A 181 17.74 -41.85 23.01
C GLU A 181 18.15 -41.37 24.40
N GLU A 182 17.16 -40.97 25.21
CA GLU A 182 16.74 -41.69 26.42
C GLU A 182 15.75 -40.79 27.17
N GLU A 183 14.56 -41.34 27.40
CA GLU A 183 13.58 -40.84 28.36
C GLU A 183 14.15 -40.98 29.77
N ASP A 184 13.87 -40.02 30.64
CA ASP A 184 13.61 -40.37 32.03
C ASP A 184 12.60 -39.36 32.62
N GLU A 185 11.50 -39.93 33.09
CA GLU A 185 10.41 -39.31 33.81
C GLU A 185 10.85 -38.76 35.19
N ASP A 186 9.99 -37.86 35.68
CA ASP A 186 9.64 -37.67 37.09
C ASP A 186 10.38 -36.59 37.89
N SER A 187 9.68 -35.48 38.17
CA SER A 187 8.99 -35.35 39.46
C SER A 187 8.26 -34.00 39.57
N GLU A 188 7.00 -34.10 39.96
CA GLU A 188 6.08 -33.03 40.37
C GLU A 188 6.67 -32.09 41.42
N GLU A 189 6.36 -30.78 41.33
CA GLU A 189 6.10 -29.97 42.53
C GLU A 189 5.06 -28.87 42.23
N GLU A 190 4.00 -28.94 43.03
CA GLU A 190 2.76 -28.18 43.09
C GLU A 190 2.95 -26.79 43.74
N PHE A 191 2.12 -25.82 43.31
CA PHE A 191 1.62 -24.62 44.02
C PHE A 191 2.59 -23.52 44.51
N ASP A 192 2.32 -22.26 44.13
CA ASP A 192 1.56 -21.38 45.03
C ASP A 192 0.91 -20.19 44.27
N ASP A 193 -0.38 -20.00 44.51
CA ASP A 193 -1.19 -18.84 44.12
C ASP A 193 -1.00 -17.76 45.20
N GLU A 194 -0.52 -16.58 44.85
CA GLU A 194 -0.84 -15.36 45.61
C GLU A 194 -1.27 -14.25 44.65
N ASP A 195 -2.60 -14.12 44.57
CA ASP A 195 -3.32 -12.88 44.28
C ASP A 195 -2.86 -11.77 45.23
N GLU A 196 -2.48 -10.61 44.70
CA GLU A 196 -2.64 -9.34 45.40
C GLU A 196 -3.11 -8.27 44.40
N ASP A 197 -4.43 -8.10 44.41
CA ASP A 197 -5.12 -6.88 43.98
C ASP A 197 -4.70 -5.72 44.89
N GLU A 198 -4.19 -4.63 44.31
CA GLU A 198 -4.29 -3.29 44.91
C GLU A 198 -4.77 -2.31 43.84
N ASP A 199 -6.10 -2.17 43.79
CA ASP A 199 -6.77 -0.94 43.38
C ASP A 199 -6.51 0.14 44.45
N GLU A 200 -5.92 1.27 44.08
CA GLU A 200 -6.23 2.55 44.74
C GLU A 200 -6.57 3.61 43.69
N ASP A 201 -7.84 3.99 43.77
CA ASP A 201 -8.60 5.01 43.05
C ASP A 201 -8.18 6.46 43.40
N GLU A 202 -8.66 7.39 42.57
CA GLU A 202 -8.99 8.82 42.87
C GLU A 202 -7.82 9.80 43.14
N GLU A 203 -7.83 11.09 42.78
CA GLU A 203 -8.70 12.00 42.04
C GLU A 203 -7.88 13.31 41.80
N ASP A 204 -8.22 14.02 40.73
CA ASP A 204 -8.33 15.49 40.60
C ASP A 204 -7.15 16.45 40.94
N GLU A 205 -6.67 17.21 39.94
CA GLU A 205 -6.51 18.67 40.06
C GLU A 205 -6.74 19.35 38.69
N GLU A 206 -7.96 19.87 38.52
CA GLU A 206 -8.29 21.06 37.73
C GLU A 206 -7.24 22.18 37.86
N GLY A 207 -6.75 22.71 36.74
CA GLY A 207 -5.76 23.78 36.68
C GLY A 207 -6.02 24.76 35.55
N ASP A 208 -7.09 25.54 35.70
CA ASP A 208 -7.37 26.80 35.01
C ASP A 208 -6.18 27.78 35.08
N SER A 209 -5.80 28.33 33.93
CA SER A 209 -5.06 29.59 33.86
C SER A 209 -5.21 30.18 32.46
N LEU A 210 -6.32 30.88 32.26
CA LEU A 210 -6.43 32.00 31.33
C LEU A 210 -5.37 33.08 31.67
N GLU A 211 -4.50 33.39 30.71
CA GLU A 211 -3.97 34.75 30.48
C GLU A 211 -3.77 35.01 28.99
#